data_AF-A0A7X7WS06-F1
#
_entry.id   AF-A0A7X7WS06-F1
#
_cell.length_a   1.000
_cell.length_b   1.000
_cell.length_c   1.000
_cell.angle_alpha   90.00
_cell.angle_beta   90.00
_cell.angle_gamma   90.00
#
_symmetry.space_group_name_H-M   'P 1'
#
loop_
_entity.id
_entity.type
_entity.pdbx_description
1 polymer ?
#
loop_
_entity_poly.entity_id
_entity_poly.type
_entity_poly.pdbx_seq_one_letter_code
_entity_poly.pdbx_strand_id
1 'polypeptide(L)'
;MNMEQRAWQPVPGNDEAHVYPIVDGATIFLSNAYIIRMPGLMVVVDPGDAVSQIETIRRVLDDLGNSDKPVLVLLTHCHVDHCFEFLSAPARLAPGRRLLVALQEEGIKALKLKDRELTGAGRFHKMIPDIDPDICLLSADAREFRSSECLRLGDGIVLSLTTETITTPYGNTVYVQNLSGSGFGIKAYYSPGHSPDSTVFQVGDLLFTGDALLAAEHFVAGLPGWNKNDSLATAQNLLWLVENKGISVVAPGHGSVLTSDQAVGKLQKMISRLTAMEIHKTFTVPAILASSEHAMDVAREARDIVAALADSLSQTAHYLSILDEKSEADRYDSAINRKRFDDVFAAFNEIATSMQSGRLLEMVLVTNCSMLFFKMGKLLRAAELEHIADRSLLIRLERMLDDFREDSACRPIRLQTEPELICIAINGDRLPAALLANSYQKRGLVRRLKWLGGRLVVDSRQDAPRLMVMVPAPMNRTDV
;
A
#
# COMPACT_ATOMS: atom_id res chain seq x y z
N MET A 1 16.40 -6.45 -20.88
CA MET A 1 16.46 -7.92 -20.84
C MET A 1 15.44 -8.36 -19.80
N ASN A 2 14.46 -9.18 -20.16
CA ASN A 2 13.53 -9.74 -19.18
C ASN A 2 14.20 -10.98 -18.57
N MET A 3 14.21 -11.12 -17.25
CA MET A 3 14.66 -12.35 -16.61
C MET A 3 13.70 -13.49 -16.97
N GLU A 4 14.23 -14.61 -17.42
CA GLU A 4 13.43 -15.80 -17.69
C GLU A 4 12.86 -16.35 -16.38
N GLN A 5 11.56 -16.59 -16.38
CA GLN A 5 10.86 -17.07 -15.19
C GLN A 5 11.04 -18.57 -15.05
N ARG A 6 11.33 -19.02 -13.83
CA ARG A 6 11.45 -20.44 -13.48
C ARG A 6 12.49 -21.18 -14.35
N ALA A 7 13.59 -20.50 -14.67
CA ALA A 7 14.72 -21.04 -15.40
C ALA A 7 16.04 -20.54 -14.78
N TRP A 8 17.06 -21.40 -14.78
CA TRP A 8 18.40 -21.01 -14.36
C TRP A 8 19.06 -20.15 -15.43
N GLN A 9 19.59 -19.00 -15.01
CA GLN A 9 20.32 -18.09 -15.88
C GLN A 9 21.48 -17.44 -15.14
N PRO A 10 22.53 -16.96 -15.83
CA PRO A 10 23.64 -16.26 -15.19
C PRO A 10 23.17 -15.00 -14.48
N VAL A 11 23.80 -14.66 -13.36
CA VAL A 11 23.65 -13.35 -12.75
C VAL A 11 24.50 -12.35 -13.53
N PRO A 12 23.92 -11.24 -14.04
CA PRO A 12 24.70 -10.21 -14.72
C PRO A 12 25.88 -9.73 -13.86
N GLY A 13 27.06 -9.57 -14.45
CA GLY A 13 28.27 -9.16 -13.73
C GLY A 13 28.89 -10.23 -12.81
N ASN A 14 28.37 -11.46 -12.79
CA ASN A 14 28.94 -12.58 -12.03
C ASN A 14 28.65 -13.94 -12.70
N ASP A 15 29.57 -14.40 -13.55
CA ASP A 15 29.42 -15.63 -14.34
C ASP A 15 29.39 -16.92 -13.51
N GLU A 16 29.91 -16.88 -12.27
CA GLU A 16 29.88 -18.03 -11.36
C GLU A 16 28.54 -18.16 -10.61
N ALA A 17 27.77 -17.07 -10.55
CA ALA A 17 26.46 -17.03 -9.91
C ALA A 17 25.34 -17.25 -10.93
N HIS A 18 24.37 -18.08 -10.56
CA HIS A 18 23.17 -18.32 -11.36
C HIS A 18 21.93 -18.01 -10.52
N VAL A 19 20.90 -17.46 -11.14
CA VAL A 19 19.63 -17.10 -10.50
C VAL A 19 18.47 -17.85 -11.15
N TYR A 20 17.51 -18.25 -10.32
CA TYR A 20 16.24 -18.86 -10.70
C TYR A 20 15.10 -17.97 -10.14
N PRO A 21 14.50 -17.11 -10.97
CA PRO A 21 13.41 -16.22 -10.56
C PRO A 21 12.07 -16.95 -10.44
N ILE A 22 11.31 -16.63 -9.40
CA ILE A 22 9.91 -17.06 -9.21
C ILE A 22 9.05 -15.82 -8.99
N VAL A 23 8.64 -15.19 -10.10
CA VAL A 23 7.80 -13.98 -10.12
C VAL A 23 6.36 -14.37 -10.45
N ASP A 24 5.54 -14.55 -9.42
CA ASP A 24 4.15 -15.00 -9.54
C ASP A 24 3.17 -13.81 -9.56
N GLY A 25 3.19 -13.04 -10.65
CA GLY A 25 2.24 -11.95 -10.90
C GLY A 25 2.31 -10.76 -9.92
N ALA A 26 1.47 -9.75 -10.13
CA ALA A 26 1.41 -8.56 -9.27
C ALA A 26 0.20 -8.65 -8.34
N THR A 27 0.38 -9.19 -7.14
CA THR A 27 -0.65 -9.16 -6.08
C THR A 27 -0.02 -8.71 -4.77
N ILE A 28 -0.83 -8.19 -3.85
CA ILE A 28 -0.39 -7.81 -2.48
C ILE A 28 -0.13 -9.03 -1.58
N PHE A 29 -0.34 -10.25 -2.09
CA PHE A 29 -0.26 -11.50 -1.35
C PHE A 29 0.95 -12.34 -1.71
N LEU A 30 1.56 -12.06 -2.86
CA LEU A 30 2.58 -12.88 -3.46
C LEU A 30 3.80 -12.01 -3.69
N SER A 31 4.79 -12.17 -2.82
CA SER A 31 6.12 -11.65 -3.08
C SER A 31 6.84 -12.53 -4.12
N ASN A 32 7.77 -11.92 -4.81
CA ASN A 32 8.70 -12.58 -5.71
C ASN A 32 9.78 -13.27 -4.89
N ALA A 33 10.12 -14.50 -5.27
CA ALA A 33 11.20 -15.25 -4.68
C ALA A 33 12.33 -15.47 -5.69
N TYR A 34 13.56 -15.53 -5.19
CA TYR A 34 14.73 -15.77 -6.05
C TYR A 34 15.65 -16.78 -5.40
N ILE A 35 16.08 -17.78 -6.17
CA ILE A 35 17.08 -18.75 -5.72
C ILE A 35 18.38 -18.42 -6.45
N ILE A 36 19.47 -18.23 -5.71
CA ILE A 36 20.79 -17.94 -6.25
C ILE A 36 21.73 -19.07 -5.89
N ARG A 37 22.39 -19.64 -6.90
CA ARG A 37 23.44 -20.63 -6.75
C ARG A 37 24.78 -19.99 -6.99
N MET A 38 25.66 -20.04 -6.01
CA MET A 38 27.06 -19.62 -6.09
C MET A 38 27.99 -20.81 -5.76
N PRO A 39 29.29 -20.75 -6.12
CA PRO A 39 30.24 -21.83 -5.85
C PRO A 39 30.26 -22.30 -4.38
N GLY A 40 30.25 -21.38 -3.41
CA GLY A 40 30.31 -21.74 -1.99
C GLY A 40 28.98 -21.81 -1.24
N LEU A 41 27.89 -21.29 -1.81
CA LEU A 41 26.66 -21.04 -1.07
C LEU A 41 25.42 -21.09 -1.95
N MET A 42 24.31 -21.57 -1.40
CA MET A 42 22.98 -21.40 -1.96
C MET A 42 22.24 -20.30 -1.21
N VAL A 43 21.52 -19.45 -1.93
CA VAL A 43 20.78 -18.34 -1.35
C VAL A 43 19.33 -18.39 -1.81
N VAL A 44 18.40 -18.10 -0.91
CA VAL A 44 17.00 -17.83 -1.24
C VAL A 44 16.66 -16.44 -0.74
N VAL A 45 16.24 -15.55 -1.63
CA VAL A 45 15.76 -14.20 -1.28
C VAL A 45 14.24 -14.24 -1.24
N ASP A 46 13.65 -13.80 -0.12
CA ASP A 46 12.20 -13.69 0.10
C ASP A 46 11.42 -14.90 -0.41
N PRO A 47 11.48 -16.05 0.29
CA PRO A 47 10.87 -17.29 -0.17
C PRO A 47 9.34 -17.22 -0.31
N GLY A 48 8.73 -16.16 0.22
CA GLY A 48 7.33 -15.86 0.14
C GLY A 48 6.49 -16.67 1.12
N ASP A 49 5.17 -16.50 0.97
CA ASP A 49 4.16 -17.05 1.86
C ASP A 49 3.20 -18.02 1.15
N ALA A 50 3.37 -18.20 -0.17
CA ALA A 50 2.54 -19.07 -0.99
C ALA A 50 3.05 -20.51 -1.03
N VAL A 51 2.19 -21.46 -0.68
CA VAL A 51 2.54 -22.89 -0.63
C VAL A 51 3.12 -23.40 -1.95
N SER A 52 2.54 -23.04 -3.10
CA SER A 52 3.02 -23.46 -4.42
C SER A 52 4.41 -22.91 -4.78
N GLN A 53 4.70 -21.69 -4.34
CA GLN A 53 6.01 -21.05 -4.52
C GLN A 53 7.04 -21.77 -3.66
N ILE A 54 6.70 -22.02 -2.39
CA ILE A 54 7.54 -22.74 -1.43
C ILE A 54 7.84 -24.17 -1.91
N GLU A 55 6.84 -24.90 -2.42
CA GLU A 55 7.02 -26.22 -3.01
C GLU A 55 7.95 -26.19 -4.23
N THR A 56 7.86 -25.14 -5.04
CA THR A 56 8.77 -24.93 -6.17
C THR A 56 10.19 -24.67 -5.69
N ILE A 57 10.37 -23.83 -4.66
CA ILE A 57 11.68 -23.58 -4.05
C ILE A 57 12.28 -24.89 -3.54
N ARG A 58 11.54 -25.66 -2.74
CA ARG A 58 12.01 -26.95 -2.19
C ARG A 58 12.43 -27.91 -3.31
N ARG A 59 11.59 -28.06 -4.36
CA ARG A 59 11.92 -28.90 -5.52
C ARG A 59 13.22 -28.48 -6.18
N VAL A 60 13.40 -27.18 -6.44
CA VAL A 60 14.62 -26.65 -7.07
C VAL A 60 15.85 -26.87 -6.18
N LEU A 61 15.71 -26.71 -4.87
CA LEU A 61 16.79 -26.97 -3.91
C LEU A 61 17.15 -28.47 -3.85
N ASP A 62 16.18 -29.37 -3.97
CA ASP A 62 16.37 -30.82 -3.94
C ASP A 62 16.94 -31.36 -5.27
N ASP A 63 16.47 -30.84 -6.42
CA ASP A 63 16.92 -31.25 -7.78
C ASP A 63 18.40 -30.93 -8.03
N LEU A 64 18.97 -29.98 -7.28
CA LEU A 64 20.41 -29.68 -7.31
C LEU A 64 21.27 -30.75 -6.61
N GLY A 65 20.67 -31.84 -6.11
CA GLY A 65 21.32 -33.01 -5.54
C GLY A 65 21.79 -32.81 -4.09
N ASN A 66 22.52 -33.78 -3.54
CA ASN A 66 23.16 -33.69 -2.22
C ASN A 66 24.42 -32.81 -2.26
N SER A 67 24.23 -31.52 -2.51
CA SER A 67 25.20 -30.51 -2.14
C SER A 67 25.10 -30.29 -0.62
N ASP A 68 26.11 -30.69 0.15
CA ASP A 68 26.17 -30.43 1.61
C ASP A 68 26.22 -28.92 1.95
N LYS A 69 26.15 -28.04 0.95
CA LYS A 69 26.13 -26.59 1.14
C LYS A 69 24.88 -26.16 1.92
N PRO A 70 25.04 -25.23 2.89
CA PRO A 70 23.93 -24.59 3.56
C PRO A 70 23.14 -23.69 2.61
N VAL A 71 21.88 -23.49 2.93
CA VAL A 71 21.00 -22.53 2.26
C VAL A 71 20.86 -21.31 3.14
N LEU A 72 21.36 -20.16 2.66
CA LEU A 72 21.18 -18.87 3.30
C LEU A 72 19.88 -18.22 2.79
N VAL A 73 18.91 -18.05 3.68
CA VAL A 73 17.68 -17.34 3.41
C VAL A 73 17.89 -15.88 3.78
N LEU A 74 17.85 -15.00 2.79
CA LEU A 74 17.94 -13.56 2.96
C LEU A 74 16.53 -12.98 2.93
N LEU A 75 16.10 -12.43 4.06
CA LEU A 75 14.84 -11.71 4.14
C LEU A 75 15.10 -10.23 3.93
N THR A 76 14.45 -9.64 2.93
CA THR A 76 14.52 -8.19 2.72
C THR A 76 13.85 -7.45 3.87
N HIS A 77 12.80 -8.03 4.45
CA HIS A 77 12.12 -7.57 5.66
C HIS A 77 11.19 -8.67 6.23
N CYS A 78 10.61 -8.42 7.40
CA CYS A 78 9.83 -9.37 8.19
C CYS A 78 8.33 -9.41 7.89
N HIS A 79 7.88 -8.85 6.77
CA HIS A 79 6.46 -8.92 6.41
C HIS A 79 6.02 -10.35 6.07
N VAL A 80 4.77 -10.64 6.41
CA VAL A 80 4.16 -11.96 6.32
C VAL A 80 4.29 -12.61 4.95
N ASP A 81 4.03 -11.85 3.89
CA ASP A 81 3.99 -12.28 2.49
C ASP A 81 5.38 -12.60 1.91
N HIS A 82 6.46 -12.23 2.61
CA HIS A 82 7.85 -12.51 2.22
C HIS A 82 8.41 -13.78 2.87
N CYS A 83 7.85 -14.25 3.99
CA CYS A 83 8.54 -15.28 4.75
C CYS A 83 7.69 -16.25 5.58
N PHE A 84 6.50 -15.91 6.06
CA PHE A 84 5.90 -16.62 7.20
C PHE A 84 5.63 -18.11 6.96
N GLU A 85 4.98 -18.48 5.85
CA GLU A 85 4.67 -19.88 5.57
C GLU A 85 5.94 -20.70 5.37
N PHE A 86 6.93 -20.16 4.64
CA PHE A 86 8.20 -20.85 4.41
C PHE A 86 8.92 -21.15 5.73
N LEU A 87 8.90 -20.14 6.60
CA LEU A 87 9.50 -20.11 7.91
C LEU A 87 8.76 -21.00 8.93
N SER A 88 7.44 -21.14 8.83
CA SER A 88 6.62 -21.94 9.75
C SER A 88 6.83 -23.45 9.62
N ALA A 89 7.32 -23.90 8.47
CA ALA A 89 7.51 -25.32 8.18
C ALA A 89 8.88 -25.58 7.53
N PRO A 90 10.01 -25.39 8.24
CA PRO A 90 11.33 -25.64 7.67
C PRO A 90 11.58 -27.13 7.37
N ALA A 91 10.78 -28.02 7.96
CA ALA A 91 10.90 -29.47 7.85
C ALA A 91 10.37 -29.99 6.48
N ARG A 92 11.17 -29.84 5.42
CA ARG A 92 11.09 -30.64 4.16
C ARG A 92 12.24 -30.34 3.18
N LEU A 93 13.44 -30.07 3.67
CA LEU A 93 14.65 -30.12 2.82
C LEU A 93 15.28 -31.50 2.93
N ALA A 94 16.04 -31.92 1.91
CA ALA A 94 16.82 -33.14 1.94
C ALA A 94 17.61 -33.29 3.28
N PRO A 95 17.67 -34.50 3.88
CA PRO A 95 18.35 -34.73 5.15
C PRO A 95 19.79 -34.20 5.14
N GLY A 96 20.16 -33.43 6.18
CA GLY A 96 21.51 -32.86 6.34
C GLY A 96 21.69 -31.43 5.82
N ARG A 97 20.77 -30.91 5.01
CA ARG A 97 20.86 -29.53 4.52
C ARG A 97 20.43 -28.52 5.59
N ARG A 98 21.37 -27.69 6.04
CA ARG A 98 21.11 -26.62 7.01
C ARG A 98 20.52 -25.39 6.32
N LEU A 99 19.47 -24.85 6.92
CA LEU A 99 18.88 -23.57 6.56
C LEU A 99 19.33 -22.52 7.57
N LEU A 100 19.77 -21.37 7.07
CA LEU A 100 20.22 -20.24 7.87
C LEU A 100 19.41 -19.01 7.47
N VAL A 101 18.76 -18.36 8.42
CA VAL A 101 17.94 -17.16 8.15
C VAL A 101 18.73 -15.91 8.53
N ALA A 102 18.88 -14.99 7.58
CA ALA A 102 19.42 -13.67 7.83
C ALA A 102 18.33 -12.60 7.68
N LEU A 103 18.23 -11.74 8.69
CA LEU A 103 17.25 -10.66 8.77
C LEU A 103 17.87 -9.47 9.48
N GLN A 104 17.41 -8.27 9.14
CA GLN A 104 17.84 -7.06 9.82
C GLN A 104 17.34 -7.02 11.27
N GLU A 105 18.13 -6.39 12.15
CA GLU A 105 17.89 -6.32 13.60
C GLU A 105 16.45 -5.93 14.03
N GLU A 106 15.84 -4.93 13.42
CA GLU A 106 14.47 -4.47 13.73
C GLU A 106 13.43 -5.53 13.34
N GLY A 107 13.68 -6.28 12.27
CA GLY A 107 12.83 -7.41 11.86
C GLY A 107 12.93 -8.56 12.86
N ILE A 108 14.16 -8.84 13.34
CA ILE A 108 14.38 -9.83 14.41
C ILE A 108 13.62 -9.42 15.69
N LYS A 109 13.71 -8.14 16.07
CA LYS A 109 12.96 -7.59 17.21
C LYS A 109 11.45 -7.77 17.02
N ALA A 110 10.92 -7.45 15.84
CA ALA A 110 9.50 -7.58 15.51
C ALA A 110 9.00 -9.03 15.65
N LEU A 111 9.76 -9.99 15.11
CA LEU A 111 9.44 -11.42 15.20
C LEU A 111 9.48 -11.92 16.66
N LYS A 112 10.50 -11.53 17.43
CA LYS A 112 10.64 -11.90 18.86
C LYS A 112 9.54 -11.32 19.73
N LEU A 113 9.16 -10.07 19.48
CA LEU A 113 8.07 -9.39 20.20
C LEU A 113 6.69 -9.81 19.73
N LYS A 114 6.59 -10.62 18.67
CA LYS A 114 5.33 -10.98 18.01
C LYS A 114 4.53 -9.74 17.61
N ASP A 115 5.22 -8.74 17.06
CA ASP A 115 4.60 -7.50 16.60
C ASP A 115 3.71 -7.76 15.37
N ARG A 116 2.41 -7.85 15.61
CA ARG A 116 1.40 -8.16 14.60
C ARG A 116 1.15 -7.00 13.62
N GLU A 117 1.48 -5.77 13.99
CA GLU A 117 1.26 -4.60 13.16
C GLU A 117 2.42 -4.43 12.18
N LEU A 118 3.65 -4.46 12.70
CA LEU A 118 4.87 -4.30 11.92
C LEU A 118 5.05 -5.44 10.91
N THR A 119 4.95 -6.70 11.36
CA THR A 119 5.08 -7.87 10.46
C THR A 119 3.88 -8.04 9.52
N GLY A 120 2.77 -7.36 9.81
CA GLY A 120 1.51 -7.50 9.10
C GLY A 120 0.70 -8.73 9.40
N ALA A 121 1.15 -9.60 10.30
CA ALA A 121 0.39 -10.77 10.73
C ALA A 121 -1.05 -10.44 11.15
N GLY A 122 -1.27 -9.28 11.79
CA GLY A 122 -2.59 -8.81 12.19
C GLY A 122 -3.53 -8.56 11.02
N ARG A 123 -3.01 -8.00 9.92
CA ARG A 123 -3.77 -7.64 8.71
C ARG A 123 -4.14 -8.84 7.85
N PHE A 124 -3.33 -9.90 7.93
CA PHE A 124 -3.54 -11.16 7.21
C PHE A 124 -4.14 -12.26 8.09
N HIS A 125 -4.55 -11.94 9.33
CA HIS A 125 -5.07 -12.89 10.31
C HIS A 125 -4.16 -14.12 10.55
N LYS A 126 -2.85 -13.93 10.43
CA LYS A 126 -1.84 -14.98 10.61
C LYS A 126 -1.20 -14.93 12.00
N MET A 127 -0.63 -16.06 12.39
CA MET A 127 0.23 -16.17 13.57
C MET A 127 1.68 -15.96 13.14
N ILE A 128 2.45 -15.26 13.96
CA ILE A 128 3.89 -15.06 13.73
C ILE A 128 4.61 -16.33 14.16
N PRO A 129 5.35 -17.02 13.27
CA PRO A 129 6.04 -18.25 13.62
C PRO A 129 7.12 -18.03 14.69
N ASP A 130 7.39 -19.07 15.49
CA ASP A 130 8.45 -19.07 16.51
C ASP A 130 9.81 -19.33 15.85
N ILE A 131 10.49 -18.25 15.46
CA ILE A 131 11.75 -18.30 14.74
C ILE A 131 12.71 -17.30 15.32
N ASP A 132 13.96 -17.75 15.43
CA ASP A 132 15.10 -16.92 15.80
C ASP A 132 16.05 -16.91 14.60
N PRO A 133 16.08 -15.82 13.80
CA PRO A 133 16.99 -15.74 12.66
C PRO A 133 18.44 -15.94 13.08
N ASP A 134 19.16 -16.79 12.35
CA ASP A 134 20.54 -17.19 12.66
C ASP A 134 21.54 -16.03 12.52
N ILE A 135 21.27 -15.06 11.65
CA ILE A 135 22.19 -13.97 11.30
C ILE A 135 21.47 -12.63 11.42
N CYS A 136 21.99 -11.76 12.28
CA CYS A 136 21.54 -10.38 12.43
C CYS A 136 22.28 -9.48 11.44
N LEU A 137 21.57 -8.99 10.43
CA LEU A 137 22.13 -8.09 9.43
C LEU A 137 22.06 -6.64 9.91
N LEU A 138 23.10 -5.87 9.59
CA LEU A 138 23.09 -4.41 9.71
C LEU A 138 22.59 -3.91 11.09
N SER A 139 23.05 -4.56 12.16
CA SER A 139 22.70 -4.16 13.53
C SER A 139 23.12 -2.71 13.82
N ALA A 140 22.50 -2.08 14.80
CA ALA A 140 22.87 -0.74 15.25
C ALA A 140 24.38 -0.66 15.53
N ASP A 141 24.93 -1.62 16.28
CA ASP A 141 26.36 -1.71 16.57
C ASP A 141 27.21 -1.89 15.30
N ALA A 142 26.77 -2.75 14.38
CA ALA A 142 27.51 -2.96 13.13
C ALA A 142 27.56 -1.67 12.28
N ARG A 143 26.46 -0.92 12.23
CA ARG A 143 26.36 0.35 11.52
C ARG A 143 27.15 1.47 12.21
N GLU A 144 27.14 1.53 13.54
CA GLU A 144 27.86 2.54 14.33
C GLU A 144 29.38 2.31 14.30
N PHE A 145 29.80 1.08 14.58
CA PHE A 145 31.21 0.73 14.76
C PHE A 145 31.89 0.16 13.52
N ARG A 146 31.16 -0.01 12.41
CA ARG A 146 31.66 -0.59 11.15
C ARG A 146 32.30 -1.95 11.42
N SER A 147 31.54 -2.81 12.10
CA SER A 147 32.05 -4.06 12.65
C SER A 147 32.50 -5.04 11.55
N SER A 148 33.38 -5.95 11.95
CA SER A 148 33.79 -7.11 11.18
C SER A 148 33.63 -8.35 12.04
N GLU A 149 32.88 -9.33 11.58
CA GLU A 149 32.66 -10.61 12.27
C GLU A 149 32.80 -11.79 11.31
N CYS A 150 33.02 -12.97 11.87
CA CYS A 150 33.15 -14.22 11.13
C CYS A 150 32.26 -15.28 11.78
N LEU A 151 31.30 -15.79 11.01
CA LEU A 151 30.35 -16.80 11.43
C LEU A 151 30.71 -18.14 10.77
N ARG A 152 30.66 -19.22 11.55
CA ARG A 152 30.83 -20.58 11.02
C ARG A 152 29.46 -21.14 10.66
N LEU A 153 29.20 -21.30 9.36
CA LEU A 153 27.89 -21.73 8.87
C LEU A 153 27.69 -23.25 8.97
N GLY A 154 28.77 -24.02 9.10
CA GLY A 154 28.79 -25.48 9.04
C GLY A 154 29.69 -25.95 7.89
N ASP A 155 30.11 -27.22 7.92
CA ASP A 155 30.79 -27.89 6.80
C ASP A 155 32.02 -27.16 6.23
N GLY A 156 32.76 -26.47 7.12
CA GLY A 156 33.96 -25.70 6.76
C GLY A 156 33.69 -24.33 6.12
N ILE A 157 32.42 -23.95 5.92
CA ILE A 157 32.04 -22.65 5.36
C ILE A 157 32.10 -21.57 6.44
N VAL A 158 32.88 -20.54 6.15
CA VAL A 158 33.00 -19.32 6.97
C VAL A 158 32.38 -18.17 6.20
N LEU A 159 31.46 -17.47 6.86
CA LEU A 159 30.87 -16.23 6.39
C LEU A 159 31.52 -15.06 7.13
N SER A 160 32.20 -14.19 6.40
CA SER A 160 32.66 -12.90 6.90
C SER A 160 31.61 -11.85 6.64
N LEU A 161 31.27 -11.10 7.68
CA LEU A 161 30.39 -9.93 7.61
C LEU A 161 31.24 -8.69 7.91
N THR A 162 31.30 -7.74 6.97
CA THR A 162 32.01 -6.47 7.17
C THR A 162 31.12 -5.30 6.83
N THR A 163 30.98 -4.36 7.75
CA THR A 163 30.10 -3.20 7.57
C THR A 163 30.90 -1.96 7.20
N GLU A 164 30.48 -1.28 6.14
CA GLU A 164 31.05 -0.04 5.63
C GLU A 164 29.96 1.02 5.41
N THR A 165 30.39 2.26 5.24
CA THR A 165 29.50 3.39 4.99
C THR A 165 29.93 4.13 3.74
N ILE A 166 28.97 4.52 2.92
CA ILE A 166 29.19 5.36 1.74
C ILE A 166 28.36 6.64 1.88
N THR A 167 29.00 7.79 1.74
CA THR A 167 28.29 9.07 1.65
C THR A 167 27.93 9.34 0.19
N THR A 168 26.64 9.50 -0.09
CA THR A 168 26.15 9.84 -1.44
C THR A 168 26.36 11.33 -1.73
N PRO A 169 26.34 11.75 -3.02
CA PRO A 169 26.38 13.17 -3.40
C PRO A 169 25.25 14.01 -2.81
N TYR A 170 24.15 13.38 -2.37
CA TYR A 170 23.00 14.03 -1.74
C TYR A 170 23.18 14.23 -0.23
N GLY A 171 24.32 13.82 0.35
CA GLY A 171 24.60 13.91 1.78
C GLY A 171 24.02 12.76 2.61
N ASN A 172 23.34 11.81 1.98
CA ASN A 172 22.82 10.62 2.67
C ASN A 172 23.92 9.59 2.92
N THR A 173 23.83 8.90 4.06
CA THR A 173 24.69 7.75 4.39
C THR A 173 24.03 6.46 3.92
N VAL A 174 24.79 5.64 3.18
CA VAL A 174 24.43 4.26 2.82
C VAL A 174 25.27 3.33 3.67
N TYR A 175 24.61 2.48 4.47
CA TYR A 175 25.28 1.40 5.19
C TYR A 175 25.27 0.14 4.33
N VAL A 176 26.43 -0.48 4.18
CA VAL A 176 26.60 -1.71 3.41
C VAL A 176 27.25 -2.75 4.29
N GLN A 177 26.67 -3.93 4.39
CA GLN A 177 27.29 -5.10 5.01
C GLN A 177 27.65 -6.08 3.91
N ASN A 178 28.95 -6.36 3.76
CA ASN A 178 29.45 -7.33 2.80
C ASN A 178 29.40 -8.72 3.45
N LEU A 179 28.67 -9.64 2.83
CA LEU A 179 28.56 -11.05 3.18
C LEU A 179 29.46 -11.83 2.22
N SER A 180 30.58 -12.35 2.69
CA SER A 180 31.56 -13.01 1.82
C SER A 180 32.11 -14.30 2.42
N GLY A 181 32.55 -15.21 1.55
CA GLY A 181 33.18 -16.47 1.94
C GLY A 181 33.85 -17.14 0.75
N SER A 182 34.20 -18.42 0.88
CA SER A 182 34.90 -19.14 -0.19
C SER A 182 34.02 -19.27 -1.43
N GLY A 183 34.28 -18.46 -2.45
CA GLY A 183 33.58 -18.49 -3.74
C GLY A 183 32.17 -17.87 -3.73
N PHE A 184 31.88 -16.93 -2.83
CA PHE A 184 30.64 -16.14 -2.90
C PHE A 184 30.80 -14.74 -2.30
N GLY A 185 29.96 -13.79 -2.75
CA GLY A 185 29.90 -12.43 -2.23
C GLY A 185 28.54 -11.79 -2.49
N ILE A 186 27.94 -11.22 -1.45
CA ILE A 186 26.64 -10.54 -1.46
C ILE A 186 26.81 -9.23 -0.70
N LYS A 187 26.17 -8.15 -1.14
CA LYS A 187 26.09 -6.90 -0.38
C LYS A 187 24.69 -6.68 0.14
N ALA A 188 24.55 -6.44 1.43
CA ALA A 188 23.30 -6.03 2.06
C ALA A 188 23.35 -4.52 2.32
N TYR A 189 22.38 -3.78 1.81
CA TYR A 189 22.24 -2.34 1.95
C TYR A 189 21.10 -2.04 2.93
N TYR A 190 21.36 -1.25 3.97
CA TYR A 190 20.30 -0.78 4.86
C TYR A 190 19.41 0.22 4.12
N SER A 191 18.11 -0.08 4.04
CA SER A 191 17.16 0.66 3.22
C SER A 191 15.84 0.88 3.96
N PRO A 192 15.85 1.50 5.16
CA PRO A 192 14.64 1.72 5.94
C PRO A 192 13.66 2.63 5.18
N GLY A 193 12.39 2.55 5.53
CA GLY A 193 11.36 3.47 5.03
C GLY A 193 10.07 2.77 4.68
N HIS A 194 10.12 1.71 3.86
CA HIS A 194 8.99 0.80 3.70
C HIS A 194 8.63 0.15 5.05
N SER A 195 9.67 -0.40 5.67
CA SER A 195 9.70 -0.86 7.05
C SER A 195 11.06 -0.47 7.66
N PRO A 196 11.22 -0.42 9.00
CA PRO A 196 12.49 -0.10 9.63
C PRO A 196 13.56 -1.19 9.41
N ASP A 197 13.16 -2.42 9.08
CA ASP A 197 14.04 -3.56 8.84
C ASP A 197 14.36 -3.82 7.37
N SER A 198 13.82 -2.99 6.48
CA SER A 198 14.01 -3.12 5.04
C SER A 198 15.49 -3.11 4.65
N THR A 199 15.89 -4.13 3.89
CA THR A 199 17.23 -4.38 3.38
C THR A 199 17.19 -4.72 1.89
N VAL A 200 18.15 -4.18 1.13
CA VAL A 200 18.34 -4.48 -0.29
C VAL A 200 19.59 -5.34 -0.48
N PHE A 201 19.53 -6.36 -1.34
CA PHE A 201 20.67 -7.24 -1.60
C PHE A 201 21.22 -7.09 -3.00
N GLN A 202 22.54 -7.09 -3.16
CA GLN A 202 23.22 -7.10 -4.47
C GLN A 202 24.05 -8.38 -4.64
N VAL A 203 23.90 -9.01 -5.80
CA VAL A 203 24.79 -10.09 -6.29
C VAL A 203 25.17 -9.76 -7.73
N GLY A 204 26.46 -9.58 -8.02
CA GLY A 204 26.89 -9.04 -9.32
C GLY A 204 26.21 -7.69 -9.59
N ASP A 205 25.59 -7.56 -10.76
CA ASP A 205 24.87 -6.37 -11.22
C ASP A 205 23.34 -6.49 -11.01
N LEU A 206 22.89 -7.50 -10.24
CA LEU A 206 21.49 -7.75 -9.89
C LEU A 206 21.19 -7.24 -8.47
N LEU A 207 20.14 -6.43 -8.35
CA LEU A 207 19.71 -5.81 -7.09
C LEU A 207 18.32 -6.28 -6.67
N PHE A 208 18.20 -6.98 -5.54
CA PHE A 208 16.94 -7.41 -4.94
C PHE A 208 16.47 -6.35 -3.94
N THR A 209 15.40 -5.63 -4.26
CA THR A 209 15.01 -4.45 -3.46
C THR A 209 13.95 -4.73 -2.40
N GLY A 210 13.38 -5.94 -2.38
CA GLY A 210 12.11 -6.20 -1.70
C GLY A 210 11.10 -5.12 -2.08
N ASP A 211 10.44 -4.57 -1.07
CA ASP A 211 9.39 -3.58 -1.25
C ASP A 211 9.84 -2.12 -1.18
N ALA A 212 11.15 -1.87 -1.12
CA ALA A 212 11.67 -0.50 -1.07
C ALA A 212 11.17 0.36 -2.26
N LEU A 213 10.93 -0.23 -3.43
CA LEU A 213 10.39 0.47 -4.61
C LEU A 213 8.87 0.74 -4.57
N LEU A 214 8.18 0.28 -3.51
CA LEU A 214 6.74 0.41 -3.33
C LEU A 214 6.38 1.39 -2.20
N ALA A 215 7.36 1.93 -1.47
CA ALA A 215 7.10 2.73 -0.27
C ALA A 215 6.32 4.03 -0.53
N ALA A 216 6.14 4.46 -1.78
CA ALA A 216 5.31 5.61 -2.14
C ALA A 216 3.95 5.23 -2.75
N GLU A 217 3.65 3.94 -2.89
CA GLU A 217 2.41 3.46 -3.47
C GLU A 217 1.24 3.58 -2.47
N HIS A 218 0.03 3.71 -3.02
CA HIS A 218 -1.19 3.72 -2.21
C HIS A 218 -1.32 2.38 -1.46
N PHE A 219 -1.85 2.44 -0.23
CA PHE A 219 -1.97 1.29 0.69
C PHE A 219 -0.65 0.75 1.27
N VAL A 220 0.51 1.26 0.80
CA VAL A 220 1.82 0.99 1.42
C VAL A 220 2.23 2.17 2.31
N ALA A 221 2.13 3.39 1.78
CA ALA A 221 2.44 4.59 2.55
C ALA A 221 1.53 4.72 3.77
N GLY A 222 2.13 4.87 4.95
CA GLY A 222 1.42 4.95 6.22
C GLY A 222 1.14 3.60 6.88
N LEU A 223 1.62 2.47 6.38
CA LEU A 223 1.59 1.21 7.13
C LEU A 223 2.40 1.31 8.44
N PRO A 224 2.14 0.45 9.44
CA PRO A 224 2.98 0.37 10.64
C PRO A 224 4.46 0.18 10.29
N GLY A 225 5.34 0.98 10.89
CA GLY A 225 6.78 0.97 10.60
C GLY A 225 7.21 1.79 9.38
N TRP A 226 6.27 2.23 8.54
CA TRP A 226 6.59 3.08 7.39
C TRP A 226 7.05 4.47 7.82
N ASN A 227 8.06 5.01 7.15
CA ASN A 227 8.58 6.36 7.39
C ASN A 227 8.87 7.10 6.07
N LYS A 228 8.30 8.31 5.93
CA LYS A 228 8.46 9.16 4.75
C LYS A 228 9.91 9.58 4.49
N ASN A 229 10.61 10.05 5.53
CA ASN A 229 11.95 10.61 5.38
C ASN A 229 12.96 9.51 5.08
N ASP A 230 12.84 8.37 5.76
CA ASP A 230 13.68 7.20 5.49
C ASP A 230 13.39 6.66 4.09
N SER A 231 12.12 6.57 3.67
CA SER A 231 11.76 6.17 2.30
C SER A 231 12.35 7.10 1.24
N LEU A 232 12.38 8.40 1.51
CA LEU A 232 12.96 9.40 0.60
C LEU A 232 14.48 9.24 0.50
N ALA A 233 15.16 9.11 1.64
CA ALA A 233 16.60 8.88 1.68
C ALA A 233 16.99 7.56 1.00
N THR A 234 16.23 6.49 1.28
CA THR A 234 16.38 5.18 0.63
C THR A 234 16.17 5.27 -0.88
N ALA A 235 15.13 5.98 -1.36
CA ALA A 235 14.91 6.15 -2.80
C ALA A 235 16.06 6.90 -3.49
N GLN A 236 16.61 7.93 -2.86
CA GLN A 236 17.78 8.66 -3.36
C GLN A 236 19.04 7.79 -3.35
N ASN A 237 19.23 6.99 -2.30
CA ASN A 237 20.35 6.06 -2.19
C ASN A 237 20.28 4.97 -3.26
N LEU A 238 19.10 4.37 -3.48
CA LEU A 238 18.88 3.37 -4.52
C LEU A 238 19.07 3.96 -5.91
N LEU A 239 18.61 5.19 -6.15
CA LEU A 239 18.85 5.88 -7.43
C LEU A 239 20.34 6.01 -7.70
N TRP A 240 21.09 6.50 -6.71
CA TRP A 240 22.53 6.62 -6.81
C TRP A 240 23.21 5.25 -7.01
N LEU A 241 22.80 4.21 -6.29
CA LEU A 241 23.34 2.86 -6.45
C LEU A 241 23.12 2.34 -7.88
N VAL A 242 21.90 2.47 -8.42
CA VAL A 242 21.57 2.01 -9.77
C VAL A 242 22.41 2.74 -10.81
N GLU A 243 22.60 4.05 -10.67
CA GLU A 243 23.36 4.86 -11.62
C GLU A 243 24.90 4.67 -11.51
N ASN A 244 25.42 4.33 -10.33
CA ASN A 244 26.86 4.42 -10.05
C ASN A 244 27.54 3.11 -9.64
N LYS A 245 26.80 2.04 -9.38
CA LYS A 245 27.35 0.75 -8.91
C LYS A 245 27.21 -0.40 -9.90
N GLY A 246 27.03 -0.09 -11.18
CA GLY A 246 26.99 -1.08 -12.26
C GLY A 246 25.74 -1.95 -12.24
N ILE A 247 24.66 -1.54 -11.58
CA ILE A 247 23.42 -2.31 -11.52
C ILE A 247 22.76 -2.30 -12.89
N SER A 248 22.52 -3.47 -13.47
CA SER A 248 21.85 -3.62 -14.77
C SER A 248 20.42 -4.14 -14.64
N VAL A 249 20.13 -4.85 -13.56
CA VAL A 249 18.81 -5.48 -13.30
C VAL A 249 18.38 -5.22 -11.86
N VAL A 250 17.12 -4.82 -11.69
CA VAL A 250 16.50 -4.56 -10.39
C VAL A 250 15.28 -5.45 -10.21
N ALA A 251 15.32 -6.29 -9.19
CA ALA A 251 14.36 -7.33 -8.85
C ALA A 251 13.54 -6.92 -7.61
N PRO A 252 12.33 -6.36 -7.77
CA PRO A 252 11.48 -5.98 -6.65
C PRO A 252 10.83 -7.19 -5.98
N GLY A 253 10.33 -6.94 -4.76
CA GLY A 253 9.50 -7.87 -3.98
C GLY A 253 8.14 -8.11 -4.61
N HIS A 254 7.55 -7.13 -5.31
CA HIS A 254 6.35 -7.37 -6.13
C HIS A 254 6.44 -6.75 -7.52
N GLY A 255 5.70 -7.36 -8.45
CA GLY A 255 5.63 -6.92 -9.84
C GLY A 255 6.84 -7.37 -10.66
N SER A 256 6.97 -6.79 -11.84
CA SER A 256 7.98 -7.22 -12.82
C SER A 256 9.38 -6.73 -12.46
N VAL A 257 10.38 -7.56 -12.80
CA VAL A 257 11.79 -7.17 -12.83
C VAL A 257 11.99 -5.99 -13.78
N LEU A 258 12.88 -5.07 -13.40
CA LEU A 258 13.17 -3.83 -14.11
C LEU A 258 14.60 -3.84 -14.65
N THR A 259 14.79 -3.24 -15.81
CA THR A 259 16.10 -2.75 -16.24
C THR A 259 16.54 -1.56 -15.40
N SER A 260 17.84 -1.24 -15.40
CA SER A 260 18.39 -0.04 -14.75
C SER A 260 17.62 1.24 -15.12
N ASP A 261 17.35 1.47 -16.40
CA ASP A 261 16.64 2.68 -16.87
C ASP A 261 15.20 2.75 -16.34
N GLN A 262 14.50 1.62 -16.33
CA GLN A 262 13.15 1.54 -15.76
C GLN A 262 13.15 1.78 -14.26
N ALA A 263 14.15 1.25 -13.55
CA ALA A 263 14.32 1.46 -12.11
C ALA A 263 14.62 2.93 -11.79
N VAL A 264 15.51 3.58 -12.55
CA VAL A 264 15.79 5.03 -12.45
C VAL A 264 14.50 5.84 -12.62
N GLY A 265 13.74 5.58 -13.69
CA GLY A 265 12.47 6.28 -13.93
C GLY A 265 11.43 6.05 -12.83
N LYS A 266 11.39 4.85 -12.23
CA LYS A 266 10.51 4.53 -11.10
C LYS A 266 10.93 5.27 -9.83
N LEU A 267 12.23 5.26 -9.50
CA LEU A 267 12.80 5.93 -8.33
C LEU A 267 12.62 7.44 -8.39
N GLN A 268 12.84 8.08 -9.55
CA GLN A 268 12.59 9.52 -9.73
C GLN A 268 11.13 9.91 -9.47
N LYS A 269 10.17 9.11 -9.97
CA LYS A 269 8.74 9.28 -9.70
C LYS A 269 8.42 9.07 -8.23
N MET A 270 9.02 8.06 -7.60
CA MET A 270 8.87 7.76 -6.19
C MET A 270 9.35 8.92 -5.32
N ILE A 271 10.55 9.46 -5.59
CA ILE A 271 11.10 10.64 -4.91
C ILE A 271 10.14 11.82 -5.00
N SER A 272 9.67 12.14 -6.22
CA SER A 272 8.74 13.25 -6.46
C SER A 272 7.43 13.08 -5.68
N ARG A 273 6.87 11.86 -5.66
CA ARG A 273 5.66 11.55 -4.87
C ARG A 273 5.91 11.71 -3.39
N LEU A 274 6.98 11.13 -2.84
CA LEU A 274 7.30 11.21 -1.42
C LEU A 274 7.47 12.66 -0.96
N THR A 275 8.18 13.50 -1.74
CA THR A 275 8.35 14.91 -1.42
C THR A 275 7.00 15.62 -1.24
N ALA A 276 6.06 15.41 -2.17
CA ALA A 276 4.74 16.05 -2.15
C ALA A 276 3.72 15.36 -1.23
N MET A 277 4.01 14.15 -0.75
CA MET A 277 3.05 13.34 0.01
C MET A 277 2.90 13.84 1.44
N GLU A 278 1.67 13.85 1.94
CA GLU A 278 1.35 14.08 3.34
C GLU A 278 0.66 12.82 3.89
N ILE A 279 1.05 12.36 5.08
CA ILE A 279 0.47 11.20 5.77
C ILE A 279 0.19 11.61 7.22
N HIS A 280 -1.02 11.33 7.71
CA HIS A 280 -1.58 11.89 8.96
C HIS A 280 -2.02 10.81 9.94
N LYS A 281 -2.09 9.57 9.45
CA LYS A 281 -2.45 8.40 10.24
C LYS A 281 -1.63 7.21 9.81
N THR A 282 -1.50 6.27 10.74
CA THR A 282 -0.96 4.94 10.48
C THR A 282 -2.11 3.98 10.19
N PHE A 283 -1.95 3.14 9.17
CA PHE A 283 -2.94 2.18 8.72
C PHE A 283 -2.85 0.87 9.52
N THR A 284 -3.09 0.98 10.83
CA THR A 284 -3.14 -0.16 11.77
C THR A 284 -4.36 -1.05 11.52
N VAL A 285 -4.42 -2.24 12.12
CA VAL A 285 -5.61 -3.11 12.02
C VAL A 285 -6.91 -2.39 12.41
N PRO A 286 -7.00 -1.66 13.55
CA PRO A 286 -8.20 -0.88 13.87
C PRO A 286 -8.54 0.19 12.82
N ALA A 287 -7.53 0.83 12.21
CA ALA A 287 -7.75 1.83 11.17
C ALA A 287 -8.30 1.19 9.88
N ILE A 288 -7.81 0.00 9.51
CA ILE A 288 -8.32 -0.78 8.37
C ILE A 288 -9.77 -1.17 8.59
N LEU A 289 -10.11 -1.66 9.79
CA LEU A 289 -11.50 -2.01 10.12
C LEU A 289 -12.41 -0.78 10.03
N ALA A 290 -11.99 0.37 10.56
CA ALA A 290 -12.74 1.62 10.44
C ALA A 290 -12.90 2.08 8.99
N SER A 291 -11.85 1.99 8.16
CA SER A 291 -11.93 2.31 6.73
C SER A 291 -12.79 1.30 5.96
N SER A 292 -12.85 0.03 6.38
CA SER A 292 -13.75 -0.99 5.81
C SER A 292 -15.21 -0.66 6.10
N GLU A 293 -15.54 -0.32 7.35
CA GLU A 293 -16.87 0.17 7.73
C GLU A 293 -17.26 1.43 6.95
N HIS A 294 -16.33 2.39 6.83
CA HIS A 294 -16.53 3.60 6.05
C HIS A 294 -16.80 3.28 4.57
N ALA A 295 -16.10 2.31 3.96
CA ALA A 295 -16.36 1.88 2.59
C ALA A 295 -17.80 1.38 2.41
N MET A 296 -18.29 0.61 3.39
CA MET A 296 -19.65 0.06 3.37
C MET A 296 -20.72 1.15 3.47
N ASP A 297 -20.48 2.18 4.28
CA ASP A 297 -21.39 3.33 4.39
C ASP A 297 -21.38 4.19 3.11
N VAL A 298 -20.18 4.46 2.56
CA VAL A 298 -20.01 5.20 1.29
C VAL A 298 -20.73 4.52 0.14
N ALA A 299 -20.61 3.20 0.01
CA ALA A 299 -21.29 2.48 -1.06
C ALA A 299 -22.81 2.50 -0.94
N ARG A 300 -23.35 2.40 0.29
CA ARG A 300 -24.80 2.47 0.54
C ARG A 300 -25.33 3.85 0.17
N GLU A 301 -24.69 4.89 0.67
CA GLU A 301 -25.09 6.26 0.40
C GLU A 301 -24.92 6.63 -1.07
N ALA A 302 -23.87 6.14 -1.73
CA ALA A 302 -23.66 6.37 -3.17
C ALA A 302 -24.77 5.74 -4.00
N ARG A 303 -25.23 4.53 -3.63
CA ARG A 303 -26.35 3.86 -4.29
C ARG A 303 -27.63 4.70 -4.18
N ASP A 304 -27.95 5.16 -2.97
CA ASP A 304 -29.15 5.94 -2.71
C ASP A 304 -29.14 7.26 -3.49
N ILE A 305 -27.98 7.95 -3.55
CA ILE A 305 -27.82 9.19 -4.32
C ILE A 305 -27.93 8.93 -5.82
N VAL A 306 -27.24 7.92 -6.36
CA VAL A 306 -27.31 7.59 -7.79
C VAL A 306 -28.72 7.19 -8.21
N ALA A 307 -29.44 6.44 -7.37
CA ALA A 307 -30.84 6.09 -7.62
C ALA A 307 -31.73 7.35 -7.65
N ALA A 308 -31.60 8.24 -6.66
CA ALA A 308 -32.36 9.48 -6.61
C ALA A 308 -32.09 10.39 -7.83
N LEU A 309 -30.84 10.48 -8.26
CA LEU A 309 -30.45 11.22 -9.47
C LEU A 309 -31.07 10.60 -10.73
N ALA A 310 -30.98 9.27 -10.87
CA ALA A 310 -31.54 8.56 -12.03
C ALA A 310 -33.06 8.72 -12.11
N ASP A 311 -33.77 8.61 -10.98
CA ASP A 311 -35.22 8.78 -10.91
C ASP A 311 -35.63 10.22 -11.26
N SER A 312 -34.92 11.22 -10.72
CA SER A 312 -35.17 12.63 -11.02
C SER A 312 -34.98 12.94 -12.51
N LEU A 313 -33.90 12.45 -13.13
CA LEU A 313 -33.65 12.67 -14.57
C LEU A 313 -34.70 12.00 -15.44
N SER A 314 -35.12 10.78 -15.07
CA SER A 314 -36.13 10.02 -15.81
C SER A 314 -37.51 10.67 -15.73
N GLN A 315 -37.84 11.25 -14.57
CA GLN A 315 -39.07 12.02 -14.41
C GLN A 315 -39.05 13.29 -15.27
N THR A 316 -37.93 14.01 -15.33
CA THR A 316 -37.77 15.19 -16.19
C THR A 316 -37.85 14.80 -17.67
N ALA A 317 -37.20 13.72 -18.08
CA ALA A 317 -37.28 13.18 -19.44
C ALA A 317 -38.73 12.84 -19.83
N HIS A 318 -39.49 12.23 -18.91
CA HIS A 318 -40.90 11.93 -19.13
C HIS A 318 -41.74 13.19 -19.36
N TYR A 319 -41.55 14.24 -18.56
CA TYR A 319 -42.26 15.51 -18.77
C TYR A 319 -41.85 16.22 -20.06
N LEU A 320 -40.57 16.23 -20.42
CA LEU A 320 -40.09 16.77 -21.69
C LEU A 320 -40.70 16.02 -22.88
N SER A 321 -40.85 14.70 -22.77
CA SER A 321 -41.53 13.89 -23.79
C SER A 321 -43.00 14.28 -23.96
N ILE A 322 -43.71 14.55 -22.85
CA ILE A 322 -45.11 15.05 -22.88
C ILE A 322 -45.19 16.44 -23.54
N LEU A 323 -44.17 17.27 -23.37
CA LEU A 323 -44.06 18.60 -23.97
C LEU A 323 -43.57 18.58 -25.44
N ASP A 324 -43.41 17.39 -26.03
CA ASP A 324 -42.85 17.15 -27.39
C ASP A 324 -41.40 17.64 -27.58
N GLU A 325 -40.66 17.85 -26.49
CA GLU A 325 -39.23 18.19 -26.47
C GLU A 325 -38.37 16.92 -26.53
N LYS A 326 -38.49 16.15 -27.61
CA LYS A 326 -37.88 14.80 -27.73
C LYS A 326 -36.35 14.79 -27.60
N SER A 327 -35.67 15.78 -28.19
CA SER A 327 -34.20 15.87 -28.13
C SER A 327 -33.71 16.06 -26.69
N GLU A 328 -34.42 16.88 -25.90
CA GLU A 328 -34.07 17.10 -24.50
C GLU A 328 -34.50 15.90 -23.64
N ALA A 329 -35.64 15.27 -23.92
CA ALA A 329 -36.04 14.03 -23.23
C ALA A 329 -34.97 12.93 -23.37
N ASP A 330 -34.46 12.70 -24.60
CA ASP A 330 -33.41 11.71 -24.87
C ASP A 330 -32.09 12.06 -24.16
N ARG A 331 -31.76 13.36 -24.10
CA ARG A 331 -30.59 13.86 -23.36
C ARG A 331 -30.67 13.51 -21.87
N TYR A 332 -31.81 13.71 -21.22
CA TYR A 332 -31.99 13.42 -19.79
C TYR A 332 -32.04 11.91 -19.52
N ASP A 333 -32.69 11.12 -20.37
CA ASP A 333 -32.80 9.67 -20.21
C ASP A 333 -31.44 8.95 -20.39
N SER A 334 -30.59 9.47 -21.29
CA SER A 334 -29.26 8.93 -21.56
C SER A 334 -28.14 9.48 -20.66
N ALA A 335 -28.42 10.52 -19.85
CA ALA A 335 -27.44 11.20 -19.02
C ALA A 335 -26.77 10.28 -18.00
N ILE A 336 -27.53 9.38 -17.36
CA ILE A 336 -26.98 8.35 -16.45
C ILE A 336 -27.09 6.99 -17.12
N ASN A 337 -25.93 6.41 -17.47
CA ASN A 337 -25.88 5.04 -17.94
C ASN A 337 -26.13 4.07 -16.76
N ARG A 338 -27.40 3.77 -16.48
CA ARG A 338 -27.85 2.90 -15.38
C ARG A 338 -27.05 1.60 -15.29
N LYS A 339 -26.88 0.93 -16.44
CA LYS A 339 -26.11 -0.33 -16.53
C LYS A 339 -24.68 -0.20 -15.97
N ARG A 340 -23.97 0.88 -16.30
CA ARG A 340 -22.59 1.08 -15.80
C ARG A 340 -22.54 1.28 -14.28
N PHE A 341 -23.54 1.93 -13.70
CA PHE A 341 -23.63 2.09 -12.25
C PHE A 341 -24.06 0.79 -11.56
N ASP A 342 -25.02 0.06 -12.14
CA ASP A 342 -25.42 -1.27 -11.68
C ASP A 342 -24.23 -2.24 -11.66
N ASP A 343 -23.40 -2.23 -12.70
CA ASP A 343 -22.17 -3.04 -12.77
C ASP A 343 -21.19 -2.70 -11.62
N VAL A 344 -21.03 -1.41 -11.27
CA VAL A 344 -20.17 -0.97 -10.17
C VAL A 344 -20.75 -1.42 -8.81
N PHE A 345 -22.05 -1.27 -8.60
CA PHE A 345 -22.70 -1.70 -7.35
C PHE A 345 -22.76 -3.22 -7.21
N ALA A 346 -22.93 -3.95 -8.30
CA ALA A 346 -22.86 -5.40 -8.32
C ALA A 346 -21.46 -5.88 -7.89
N ALA A 347 -20.40 -5.30 -8.47
CA ALA A 347 -19.02 -5.61 -8.07
C ALA A 347 -18.76 -5.30 -6.59
N PHE A 348 -19.26 -4.16 -6.09
CA PHE A 348 -19.17 -3.82 -4.68
C PHE A 348 -19.88 -4.85 -3.78
N ASN A 349 -21.11 -5.25 -4.12
CA ASN A 349 -21.87 -6.22 -3.33
C ASN A 349 -21.18 -7.59 -3.29
N GLU A 350 -20.54 -8.00 -4.38
CA GLU A 350 -19.78 -9.25 -4.44
C GLU A 350 -18.57 -9.21 -3.49
N ILE A 351 -17.84 -8.09 -3.48
CA ILE A 351 -16.71 -7.83 -2.58
C ILE A 351 -17.18 -7.84 -1.12
N ALA A 352 -18.24 -7.11 -0.80
CA ALA A 352 -18.79 -7.02 0.55
C ALA A 352 -19.28 -8.38 1.07
N THR A 353 -19.99 -9.15 0.23
CA THR A 353 -20.47 -10.49 0.56
C THR A 353 -19.30 -11.44 0.82
N SER A 354 -18.24 -11.34 0.01
CA SER A 354 -17.03 -12.14 0.20
C SER A 354 -16.34 -11.84 1.53
N MET A 355 -16.26 -10.57 1.94
CA MET A 355 -15.74 -10.18 3.26
C MET A 355 -16.60 -10.72 4.40
N GLN A 356 -17.93 -10.53 4.35
CA GLN A 356 -18.85 -11.02 5.40
C GLN A 356 -18.78 -12.54 5.58
N SER A 357 -18.50 -13.28 4.49
CA SER A 357 -18.30 -14.73 4.53
C SER A 357 -16.90 -15.16 5.01
N GLY A 358 -16.02 -14.23 5.37
CA GLY A 358 -14.64 -14.50 5.77
C GLY A 358 -13.70 -14.88 4.62
N ARG A 359 -14.15 -14.75 3.37
CA ARG A 359 -13.36 -15.10 2.16
C ARG A 359 -12.45 -13.98 1.67
N LEU A 360 -12.58 -12.77 2.23
CA LEU A 360 -11.82 -11.59 1.81
C LEU A 360 -11.35 -10.81 3.04
N LEU A 361 -10.07 -10.40 3.03
CA LEU A 361 -9.51 -9.54 4.07
C LEU A 361 -10.03 -8.10 3.95
N GLU A 362 -10.12 -7.42 5.08
CA GLU A 362 -10.63 -6.05 5.18
C GLU A 362 -9.78 -5.05 4.39
N MET A 363 -8.46 -5.24 4.40
CA MET A 363 -7.53 -4.42 3.60
C MET A 363 -7.79 -4.55 2.09
N VAL A 364 -8.16 -5.74 1.62
CA VAL A 364 -8.50 -5.97 0.20
C VAL A 364 -9.80 -5.28 -0.15
N LEU A 365 -10.78 -5.31 0.76
CA LEU A 365 -12.04 -4.57 0.58
C LEU A 365 -11.78 -3.08 0.44
N VAL A 366 -10.99 -2.47 1.34
CA VAL A 366 -10.65 -1.04 1.26
C VAL A 366 -9.97 -0.69 -0.07
N THR A 367 -9.01 -1.52 -0.50
CA THR A 367 -8.27 -1.34 -1.75
C THR A 367 -9.20 -1.39 -2.97
N ASN A 368 -10.06 -2.41 -3.04
CA ASN A 368 -11.00 -2.56 -4.16
C ASN A 368 -12.08 -1.48 -4.18
N CYS A 369 -12.62 -1.11 -3.01
CA CYS A 369 -13.60 -0.02 -2.90
C CYS A 369 -13.02 1.31 -3.37
N SER A 370 -11.77 1.61 -3.04
CA SER A 370 -11.11 2.84 -3.49
C SER A 370 -11.04 2.92 -5.01
N MET A 371 -10.70 1.80 -5.68
CA MET A 371 -10.69 1.73 -7.15
C MET A 371 -12.10 1.85 -7.76
N LEU A 372 -13.10 1.18 -7.18
CA LEU A 372 -14.48 1.25 -7.65
C LEU A 372 -15.07 2.65 -7.51
N PHE A 373 -14.84 3.30 -6.37
CA PHE A 373 -15.31 4.66 -6.10
C PHE A 373 -14.61 5.69 -7.00
N PHE A 374 -13.32 5.49 -7.29
CA PHE A 374 -12.63 6.30 -8.30
C PHE A 374 -13.25 6.16 -9.70
N LYS A 375 -13.60 4.93 -10.11
CA LYS A 375 -14.30 4.67 -11.38
C LYS A 375 -15.68 5.32 -11.40
N MET A 376 -16.43 5.25 -10.29
CA MET A 376 -17.74 5.90 -10.16
C MET A 376 -17.64 7.42 -10.28
N GLY A 377 -16.68 8.05 -9.60
CA GLY A 377 -16.42 9.49 -9.72
C GLY A 377 -16.09 9.92 -11.16
N LYS A 378 -15.36 9.08 -11.92
CA LYS A 378 -15.12 9.33 -13.36
C LYS A 378 -16.39 9.23 -14.20
N LEU A 379 -17.27 8.27 -13.92
CA LEU A 379 -18.53 8.12 -14.63
C LEU A 379 -19.45 9.33 -14.41
N LEU A 380 -19.52 9.84 -13.18
CA LEU A 380 -20.31 11.03 -12.85
C LEU A 380 -19.81 12.28 -13.59
N ARG A 381 -18.50 12.53 -13.57
CA ARG A 381 -17.90 13.67 -14.29
C ARG A 381 -18.10 13.58 -15.80
N ALA A 382 -18.02 12.38 -16.37
CA ALA A 382 -18.25 12.17 -17.80
C ALA A 382 -19.71 12.33 -18.24
N ALA A 383 -20.65 12.31 -17.30
CA ALA A 383 -22.08 12.45 -17.58
C ALA A 383 -22.54 13.92 -17.68
N GLU A 384 -21.65 14.90 -17.42
CA GLU A 384 -21.92 16.35 -17.55
C GLU A 384 -23.23 16.79 -16.86
N LEU A 385 -23.51 16.21 -15.69
CA LEU A 385 -24.78 16.34 -14.97
C LEU A 385 -25.00 17.72 -14.33
N GLU A 386 -24.00 18.59 -14.34
CA GLU A 386 -23.95 19.86 -13.60
C GLU A 386 -25.12 20.80 -13.89
N HIS A 387 -25.70 20.70 -15.09
CA HIS A 387 -26.79 21.57 -15.56
C HIS A 387 -28.17 20.90 -15.54
N ILE A 388 -28.23 19.59 -15.32
CA ILE A 388 -29.46 18.80 -15.51
C ILE A 388 -29.85 18.00 -14.26
N ALA A 389 -28.96 17.88 -13.28
CA ALA A 389 -29.18 17.16 -12.03
C ALA A 389 -29.02 18.06 -10.81
N ASP A 390 -29.49 17.57 -9.65
CA ASP A 390 -29.35 18.28 -8.38
C ASP A 390 -27.87 18.41 -8.01
N ARG A 391 -27.36 19.64 -8.09
CA ARG A 391 -25.96 19.99 -7.80
C ARG A 391 -25.56 19.61 -6.36
N SER A 392 -26.49 19.67 -5.40
CA SER A 392 -26.20 19.31 -4.01
C SER A 392 -25.94 17.81 -3.84
N LEU A 393 -26.67 16.96 -4.57
CA LEU A 393 -26.48 15.51 -4.58
C LEU A 393 -25.18 15.13 -5.27
N LEU A 394 -24.85 15.77 -6.40
CA LEU A 394 -23.58 15.56 -7.10
C LEU A 394 -22.39 15.92 -6.21
N ILE A 395 -22.39 17.11 -5.61
CA ILE A 395 -21.30 17.56 -4.71
C ILE A 395 -21.17 16.61 -3.52
N ARG A 396 -22.29 16.17 -2.93
CA ARG A 396 -22.26 15.23 -1.80
C ARG A 396 -21.63 13.90 -2.18
N LEU A 397 -22.00 13.35 -3.34
CA LEU A 397 -21.46 12.10 -3.84
C LEU A 397 -19.96 12.22 -4.14
N GLU A 398 -19.53 13.25 -4.88
CA GLU A 398 -18.12 13.45 -5.20
C GLU A 398 -17.26 13.61 -3.94
N ARG A 399 -17.70 14.44 -2.98
CA ARG A 399 -16.99 14.63 -1.72
C ARG A 399 -16.85 13.35 -0.94
N MET A 400 -17.92 12.58 -0.81
CA MET A 400 -17.89 11.32 -0.08
C MET A 400 -16.90 10.31 -0.70
N LEU A 401 -16.84 10.23 -2.04
CA LEU A 401 -15.88 9.37 -2.73
C LEU A 401 -14.44 9.85 -2.58
N ASP A 402 -14.21 11.16 -2.66
CA ASP A 402 -12.88 11.75 -2.47
C ASP A 402 -12.41 11.64 -1.01
N ASP A 403 -13.28 11.90 -0.03
CA ASP A 403 -13.00 11.75 1.40
C ASP A 403 -12.58 10.30 1.73
N PHE A 404 -13.31 9.32 1.19
CA PHE A 404 -12.94 7.91 1.32
C PHE A 404 -11.58 7.63 0.70
N ARG A 405 -11.31 8.18 -0.49
CA ARG A 405 -10.03 7.97 -1.18
C ARG A 405 -8.87 8.51 -0.36
N GLU A 406 -8.97 9.74 0.14
CA GLU A 406 -7.92 10.35 0.97
C GLU A 406 -7.75 9.59 2.29
N ASP A 407 -8.85 9.24 2.97
CA ASP A 407 -8.80 8.45 4.21
C ASP A 407 -8.15 7.07 4.00
N SER A 408 -8.53 6.34 2.95
CA SER A 408 -7.98 5.03 2.61
C SER A 408 -6.49 5.08 2.22
N ALA A 409 -6.00 6.26 1.85
CA ALA A 409 -4.59 6.52 1.53
C ALA A 409 -3.81 7.16 2.69
N CYS A 410 -4.39 7.25 3.89
CA CYS A 410 -3.82 7.91 5.07
C CYS A 410 -3.51 9.41 4.89
N ARG A 411 -4.16 10.04 3.90
CA ARG A 411 -4.02 11.45 3.51
C ARG A 411 -5.03 12.35 4.23
N PRO A 412 -4.85 13.69 4.22
CA PRO A 412 -5.69 14.56 5.00
C PRO A 412 -6.96 14.76 4.20
N ILE A 413 -8.10 14.59 4.86
CA ILE A 413 -9.36 14.98 4.24
C ILE A 413 -9.37 16.51 4.15
N ARG A 414 -9.20 17.05 2.94
CA ARG A 414 -9.25 18.48 2.70
C ARG A 414 -10.70 18.93 2.70
N LEU A 415 -11.14 19.51 3.81
CA LEU A 415 -12.43 20.17 3.88
C LEU A 415 -12.45 21.35 2.89
N GLN A 416 -13.06 21.14 1.73
CA GLN A 416 -13.39 22.26 0.84
C GLN A 416 -14.52 23.05 1.49
N THR A 417 -14.17 24.17 2.11
CA THR A 417 -15.14 25.16 2.55
C THR A 417 -15.72 25.82 1.30
N GLU A 418 -16.85 25.31 0.82
CA GLU A 418 -17.71 26.07 -0.09
C GLU A 418 -18.75 26.81 0.75
N PRO A 419 -18.72 28.16 0.77
CA PRO A 419 -19.70 28.97 1.49
C PRO A 419 -21.15 28.64 1.08
N GLU A 420 -21.37 28.19 -0.15
CA GLU A 420 -22.69 27.89 -0.73
C GLU A 420 -23.45 26.77 0.01
N LEU A 421 -22.76 25.75 0.52
CA LEU A 421 -23.38 24.66 1.28
C LEU A 421 -23.73 25.06 2.72
N ILE A 422 -23.00 26.01 3.30
CA ILE A 422 -23.38 26.63 4.58
C ILE A 422 -24.68 27.42 4.37
N CYS A 423 -24.89 28.03 3.21
CA CYS A 423 -26.15 28.70 2.87
C CYS A 423 -27.33 27.73 2.68
N ILE A 424 -27.15 26.55 2.08
CA ILE A 424 -28.24 25.56 1.89
C ILE A 424 -28.74 25.03 3.25
N ALA A 425 -27.85 24.80 4.22
CA ALA A 425 -28.25 24.42 5.57
C ALA A 425 -28.92 25.55 6.37
N ILE A 426 -28.72 26.81 5.98
CA ILE A 426 -29.20 28.02 6.68
C ILE A 426 -30.47 28.59 6.04
N ASN A 427 -30.74 28.36 4.75
CA ASN A 427 -31.85 28.99 4.01
C ASN A 427 -33.17 28.20 3.98
N GLY A 428 -33.28 27.08 4.70
CA GLY A 428 -34.60 26.48 4.99
C GLY A 428 -35.30 25.77 3.83
N ASP A 429 -34.64 25.56 2.69
CA ASP A 429 -35.15 24.63 1.68
C ASP A 429 -35.02 23.20 2.22
N ARG A 430 -36.18 22.55 2.40
CA ARG A 430 -36.31 21.23 3.03
C ARG A 430 -35.58 20.18 2.19
N LEU A 431 -34.37 19.80 2.60
CA LEU A 431 -33.86 18.45 2.33
C LEU A 431 -34.91 17.44 2.85
N PRO A 432 -35.32 16.44 2.05
CA PRO A 432 -36.26 15.42 2.50
C PRO A 432 -35.79 14.82 3.83
N ALA A 433 -36.71 14.66 4.79
CA ALA A 433 -36.37 14.14 6.13
C ALA A 433 -35.65 12.77 6.09
N ALA A 434 -35.83 12.00 5.01
CA ALA A 434 -35.12 10.75 4.74
C ALA A 434 -33.60 10.94 4.53
N LEU A 435 -33.17 12.05 3.91
CA LEU A 435 -31.74 12.42 3.70
C LEU A 435 -31.09 12.98 4.98
N LEU A 436 -31.89 13.49 5.92
CA LEU A 436 -31.47 14.04 7.21
C LEU A 436 -31.36 13.00 8.33
N ALA A 437 -31.96 11.81 8.14
CA ALA A 437 -32.02 10.77 9.16
C ALA A 437 -30.73 9.94 9.30
N ASN A 438 -29.86 9.91 8.29
CA ASN A 438 -28.67 9.05 8.26
C ASN A 438 -27.35 9.75 7.87
N SER A 439 -27.30 11.09 7.86
CA SER A 439 -26.15 11.80 7.31
C SER A 439 -24.89 11.71 8.16
N TYR A 440 -23.81 11.27 7.52
CA TYR A 440 -22.40 11.30 7.94
C TYR A 440 -21.97 12.62 8.63
N GLN A 441 -22.60 13.73 8.26
CA GLN A 441 -22.40 15.07 8.86
C GLN A 441 -22.70 15.13 10.38
N LYS A 442 -23.56 14.27 10.94
CA LYS A 442 -23.92 14.33 12.37
C LYS A 442 -22.84 13.80 13.32
N ARG A 443 -21.94 12.88 12.92
CA ARG A 443 -20.95 12.34 13.88
C ARG A 443 -19.71 13.23 14.02
N GLY A 444 -19.28 13.90 12.93
CA GLY A 444 -18.12 14.79 12.93
C GLY A 444 -18.43 16.28 13.13
N LEU A 445 -19.45 16.80 12.42
CA LEU A 445 -19.77 18.23 12.39
C LEU A 445 -20.63 18.67 13.58
N VAL A 446 -21.64 17.88 13.95
CA VAL A 446 -22.56 18.23 15.05
C VAL A 446 -21.91 18.14 16.43
N ARG A 447 -20.84 17.36 16.61
CA ARG A 447 -20.04 17.39 17.85
C ARG A 447 -19.30 18.73 18.06
N ARG A 448 -19.10 19.52 17.00
CA ARG A 448 -18.37 20.79 17.05
C ARG A 448 -19.28 22.01 16.93
N LEU A 449 -20.57 21.86 16.67
CA LEU A 449 -21.49 22.99 16.58
C LEU A 449 -22.15 23.25 17.94
N LYS A 450 -21.94 24.43 18.51
CA LYS A 450 -22.61 24.89 19.74
C LYS A 450 -23.50 26.09 19.47
N TRP A 451 -24.67 26.09 20.08
CA TRP A 451 -25.56 27.23 20.14
C TRP A 451 -25.18 28.11 21.33
N LEU A 452 -24.73 29.34 21.07
CA LEU A 452 -24.38 30.32 22.09
C LEU A 452 -25.07 31.64 21.77
N GLY A 453 -26.00 32.07 22.64
CA GLY A 453 -26.61 33.40 22.58
C GLY A 453 -27.26 33.77 21.24
N GLY A 454 -28.01 32.87 20.61
CA GLY A 454 -28.66 33.18 19.32
C GLY A 454 -27.86 32.81 18.06
N ARG A 455 -26.64 32.27 18.21
CA ARG A 455 -25.69 32.07 17.10
C ARG A 455 -25.14 30.64 17.08
N LEU A 456 -24.95 30.11 15.88
CA LEU A 456 -24.31 28.82 15.64
C LEU A 456 -22.79 29.01 15.53
N VAL A 457 -22.02 28.35 16.40
CA VAL A 457 -20.56 28.50 16.47
C VAL A 457 -19.89 27.14 16.31
N VAL A 458 -18.80 27.08 15.51
CA VAL A 458 -17.94 25.89 15.38
C VAL A 458 -16.85 25.94 16.46
N ASP A 459 -16.82 24.95 17.35
CA ASP A 459 -15.79 24.75 18.39
C ASP A 459 -14.52 24.19 17.70
N SER A 460 -13.61 25.08 17.30
CA SER A 460 -12.24 24.74 16.90
C SER A 460 -11.33 24.76 18.13
N ARG A 461 -11.18 23.62 18.80
CA ARG A 461 -10.01 23.45 19.68
C ARG A 461 -8.80 23.13 18.82
N GLN A 462 -7.77 23.96 18.98
CA GLN A 462 -6.44 24.00 18.34
C GLN A 462 -6.38 24.79 17.00
N ASP A 463 -5.99 26.07 17.17
CA ASP A 463 -5.17 26.91 16.28
C ASP A 463 -5.59 27.18 14.82
N ALA A 464 -6.90 27.24 14.54
CA ALA A 464 -7.41 27.86 13.29
C ALA A 464 -8.34 29.06 13.59
N PRO A 465 -8.30 30.14 12.78
CA PRO A 465 -9.09 31.35 13.02
C PRO A 465 -10.59 31.04 13.12
N ARG A 466 -11.23 31.59 14.16
CA ARG A 466 -12.68 31.46 14.40
C ARG A 466 -13.45 31.97 13.18
N LEU A 467 -14.07 31.09 12.41
CA LEU A 467 -15.03 31.49 11.38
C LEU A 467 -16.31 31.95 12.08
N MET A 468 -16.51 33.27 12.20
CA MET A 468 -17.76 33.87 12.67
C MET A 468 -18.73 33.97 11.50
N VAL A 469 -19.78 33.14 11.51
CA VAL A 469 -20.93 33.33 10.61
C VAL A 469 -21.98 34.14 11.35
N MET A 470 -22.19 35.40 10.94
CA MET A 470 -23.31 36.21 11.43
C MET A 470 -24.58 35.80 10.68
N VAL A 471 -25.59 35.32 11.41
CA VAL A 471 -26.95 35.13 10.87
C VAL A 471 -27.83 36.25 11.43
N PRO A 472 -28.57 37.02 10.61
CA PRO A 472 -29.57 37.95 11.11
C PRO A 472 -30.73 37.15 11.74
N ALA A 473 -31.26 37.62 12.87
CA ALA A 473 -32.45 37.00 13.46
C ALA A 473 -33.64 37.09 12.47
N PRO A 474 -34.49 36.06 12.37
CA PRO A 474 -35.65 36.10 11.50
C PRO A 474 -36.59 37.23 11.96
N MET A 475 -36.90 38.16 11.06
CA MET A 475 -37.97 39.14 11.27
C MET A 475 -39.30 38.39 11.37
N ASN A 476 -40.00 38.57 12.49
CA ASN A 476 -41.39 38.14 12.63
C ASN A 476 -42.24 38.91 11.62
N ARG A 477 -42.84 38.18 10.67
CA ARG A 477 -43.98 38.68 9.88
C ARG A 477 -45.23 38.68 10.76
N THR A 478 -45.47 39.79 11.43
CA THR A 478 -46.80 40.29 11.80
C THR A 478 -46.66 41.79 12.04
N ASP A 479 -46.88 42.60 11.00
CA ASP A 479 -47.79 43.75 11.01
C ASP A 479 -47.61 44.61 9.75
N VAL A 480 -48.74 44.76 9.05
CA VAL A 480 -49.09 45.55 7.84
C VAL A 480 -48.69 44.98 6.48
#